data_AF-A0A832P3R0-F1
#
_entry.id   AF-A0A832P3R0-F1
#
_cell.length_a   1.000
_cell.length_b   1.000
_cell.length_c   1.000
_cell.angle_alpha   90.00
_cell.angle_beta   90.00
_cell.angle_gamma   90.00
#
_symmetry.space_group_name_H-M   'P 1'
#
loop_
_entity.id
_entity.type
_entity.pdbx_description
1 polymer ?
#
loop_
_entity_poly.entity_id
_entity_poly.type
_entity_poly.pdbx_seq_one_letter_code
_entity_poly.pdbx_strand_id
1 'polypeptide(L)'
;MLQFKIQTILMSLPDRRQILFTLIGAFIGILGGLFLLTSPTCHVVLLAILYIIGGEAAFIIWGLNKVNNVKNNEQSHRPLRCLFYVGLFAVLLAILILFFRLYLQMYTIQLTAAGLILGLILQWTITAKLYTATKKRRALTLLITTIILLAMVIPFLLFPPFSPEVRPMALAILCFSYVAVVMLCFWLITTVTHAFFR
;
A
#
# COMPACT_ATOMS: atom_id res chain seq x y z
N MET A 1 27.39 -20.32 17.46
CA MET A 1 26.42 -20.83 16.44
C MET A 1 25.02 -20.19 16.58
N LEU A 2 24.47 -20.07 17.80
CA LEU A 2 23.15 -19.43 18.03
C LEU A 2 23.10 -17.94 17.62
N GLN A 3 24.13 -17.16 18.01
CA GLN A 3 24.29 -15.75 17.64
C GLN A 3 24.33 -15.51 16.12
N PHE A 4 25.01 -16.38 15.36
CA PHE A 4 25.11 -16.28 13.90
C PHE A 4 23.77 -16.57 13.20
N LYS A 5 22.99 -17.50 13.77
CA LYS A 5 21.63 -17.84 13.31
C LYS A 5 20.64 -16.71 13.61
N ILE A 6 20.80 -16.03 14.75
CA ILE A 6 20.01 -14.85 15.12
C ILE A 6 20.34 -13.66 14.20
N GLN A 7 21.62 -13.43 13.90
CA GLN A 7 22.04 -12.37 12.98
C GLN A 7 21.51 -12.58 11.56
N THR A 8 21.51 -13.82 11.04
CA THR A 8 20.95 -14.12 9.71
C THR A 8 19.42 -14.00 9.67
N ILE A 9 18.72 -14.29 10.77
CA ILE A 9 17.27 -14.06 10.88
C ILE A 9 16.97 -12.56 10.96
N LEU A 10 17.77 -11.78 11.70
CA LEU A 10 17.61 -10.33 11.81
C LEU A 10 17.86 -9.62 10.47
N MET A 11 18.85 -10.09 9.70
CA MET A 11 19.20 -9.54 8.39
C MET A 11 18.22 -9.97 7.27
N SER A 12 17.38 -10.98 7.51
CA SER A 12 16.34 -11.46 6.57
C SER A 12 14.92 -10.98 6.92
N LEU A 13 14.73 -10.34 8.07
CA LEU A 13 13.47 -9.69 8.40
C LEU A 13 13.20 -8.53 7.41
N PRO A 14 11.95 -8.34 6.99
CA PRO A 14 11.60 -7.25 6.10
C PRO A 14 11.96 -5.90 6.74
N ASP A 15 12.61 -5.03 5.95
CA ASP A 15 13.03 -3.71 6.40
C ASP A 15 11.85 -2.94 7.01
N ARG A 16 12.09 -2.21 8.09
CA ARG A 16 11.08 -1.39 8.78
C ARG A 16 10.33 -0.45 7.83
N ARG A 17 11.02 0.03 6.79
CA ARG A 17 10.45 0.85 5.71
C ARG A 17 9.45 0.08 4.85
N GLN A 18 9.74 -1.17 4.47
CA GLN A 18 8.84 -2.01 3.68
C GLN A 18 7.54 -2.30 4.44
N ILE A 19 7.65 -2.55 5.75
CA ILE A 19 6.50 -2.79 6.64
C ILE A 19 5.59 -1.54 6.71
N LEU A 20 6.19 -0.36 6.86
CA LEU A 20 5.47 0.92 6.85
C LEU A 20 4.77 1.18 5.50
N PHE A 21 5.42 0.87 4.37
CA PHE A 21 4.80 1.00 3.05
C PHE A 21 3.60 0.06 2.88
N THR A 22 3.66 -1.17 3.37
CA THR A 22 2.48 -2.04 3.36
C THR A 22 1.35 -1.54 4.26
N LEU A 23 1.66 -0.93 5.40
CA LEU A 23 0.63 -0.34 6.27
C LEU A 23 -0.07 0.84 5.58
N ILE A 24 0.68 1.70 4.90
CA ILE A 24 0.12 2.76 4.04
C ILE A 24 -0.75 2.14 2.94
N GLY A 25 -0.29 1.06 2.31
CA GLY A 25 -1.06 0.28 1.34
C GLY A 25 -2.39 -0.23 1.90
N ALA A 26 -2.41 -0.71 3.15
CA ALA A 26 -3.65 -1.12 3.81
C ALA A 26 -4.62 0.06 4.02
N PHE A 27 -4.15 1.24 4.45
CA PHE A 27 -5.03 2.42 4.54
C PHE A 27 -5.60 2.82 3.18
N ILE A 28 -4.80 2.76 2.12
CA ILE A 28 -5.25 2.99 0.74
C ILE A 28 -6.28 1.92 0.34
N GLY A 29 -6.08 0.66 0.72
CA GLY A 29 -7.03 -0.44 0.48
C GLY A 29 -8.38 -0.23 1.19
N ILE A 30 -8.38 0.27 2.43
CA ILE A 30 -9.61 0.64 3.16
C ILE A 30 -10.35 1.75 2.41
N LEU A 31 -9.64 2.81 2.04
CA LEU A 31 -10.22 3.94 1.31
C LEU A 31 -10.76 3.48 -0.06
N GLY A 32 -10.00 2.68 -0.81
CA GLY A 32 -10.44 2.13 -2.10
C GLY A 32 -11.69 1.25 -1.98
N GLY A 33 -11.75 0.39 -0.95
CA GLY A 33 -12.94 -0.43 -0.67
C GLY A 33 -14.17 0.42 -0.31
N LEU A 34 -14.01 1.44 0.53
CA LEU A 34 -15.07 2.39 0.86
C LEU A 34 -15.52 3.17 -0.37
N PHE A 35 -14.60 3.62 -1.21
CA PHE A 35 -14.94 4.41 -2.40
C PHE A 35 -15.65 3.54 -3.45
N LEU A 36 -15.36 2.24 -3.54
CA LEU A 36 -16.05 1.31 -4.43
C LEU A 36 -17.52 1.08 -4.03
N LEU A 37 -17.85 1.27 -2.75
CA LEU A 37 -19.24 1.21 -2.26
C LEU A 37 -20.02 2.51 -2.50
N THR A 38 -19.34 3.57 -2.92
CA THR A 38 -19.97 4.84 -3.31
C THR A 38 -20.23 4.91 -4.81
N SER A 39 -20.99 5.92 -5.26
CA SER A 39 -21.20 6.14 -6.68
C SER A 39 -19.85 6.36 -7.42
N PRO A 40 -19.72 5.89 -8.67
CA PRO A 40 -18.47 5.97 -9.43
C PRO A 40 -18.02 7.43 -9.66
N THR A 41 -18.97 8.36 -9.69
CA THR A 41 -18.74 9.81 -9.76
C THR A 41 -18.08 10.33 -8.49
N CYS A 42 -18.51 9.87 -7.31
CA CYS A 42 -17.90 10.20 -6.02
C CYS A 42 -16.51 9.57 -5.86
N HIS A 43 -16.32 8.34 -6.35
CA HIS A 43 -15.05 7.62 -6.28
C HIS A 43 -13.89 8.42 -6.90
N VAL A 44 -14.07 8.90 -8.14
CA VAL A 44 -13.02 9.64 -8.86
C VAL A 44 -12.73 10.99 -8.21
N VAL A 45 -13.77 11.65 -7.69
CA VAL A 45 -13.62 12.93 -6.99
C VAL A 45 -12.90 12.75 -5.65
N LEU A 46 -13.26 11.73 -4.87
CA LEU A 46 -12.54 11.43 -3.61
C LEU A 46 -11.10 11.00 -3.86
N LEU A 47 -10.83 10.25 -4.93
CA LEU A 47 -9.47 9.89 -5.32
C LEU A 47 -8.64 11.14 -5.64
N ALA A 48 -9.20 12.10 -6.39
CA ALA A 48 -8.53 13.37 -6.68
C ALA A 48 -8.26 14.17 -5.39
N ILE A 49 -9.24 14.27 -4.49
CA ILE A 49 -9.09 14.94 -3.20
C ILE A 49 -7.97 14.28 -2.37
N LEU A 50 -7.91 12.95 -2.37
CA LEU A 50 -6.85 12.20 -1.67
C LEU A 50 -5.46 12.54 -2.21
N TYR A 51 -5.30 12.66 -3.54
CA TYR A 51 -4.05 13.08 -4.15
C TYR A 51 -3.69 14.54 -3.85
N ILE A 52 -4.68 15.43 -3.76
CA ILE A 52 -4.46 16.84 -3.33
C ILE A 52 -3.94 16.88 -1.90
N ILE A 53 -4.66 16.24 -0.96
CA ILE A 53 -4.27 16.19 0.46
C ILE A 53 -2.89 15.52 0.63
N GLY A 54 -2.63 14.43 -0.12
CA GLY A 54 -1.33 13.77 -0.12
C GLY A 54 -0.20 14.64 -0.65
N GLY A 55 -0.46 15.40 -1.72
CA GLY A 55 0.49 16.37 -2.27
C GLY A 55 0.80 17.51 -1.30
N GLU A 56 -0.23 18.07 -0.66
CA GLU A 56 -0.08 19.09 0.39
C GLU A 56 0.73 18.57 1.58
N ALA A 57 0.44 17.36 2.05
CA ALA A 57 1.21 16.73 3.12
C ALA A 57 2.70 16.57 2.74
N ALA A 58 2.99 16.18 1.49
CA ALA A 58 4.36 16.08 0.99
C ALA A 58 5.06 17.45 0.97
N PHE A 59 4.36 18.53 0.58
CA PHE A 59 4.90 19.89 0.62
C PHE A 59 5.14 20.40 2.04
N ILE A 60 4.26 20.09 3.00
CA ILE A 60 4.44 20.44 4.41
C ILE A 60 5.68 19.74 4.98
N ILE A 61 5.82 18.43 4.76
CA ILE A 61 6.98 17.66 5.23
C ILE A 61 8.27 18.18 4.58
N TRP A 62 8.22 18.49 3.28
CA TRP A 62 9.34 19.11 2.59
C TRP A 62 9.72 20.46 3.22
N GLY A 63 8.75 21.33 3.49
CA GLY A 63 8.94 22.63 4.12
C GLY A 63 9.57 22.52 5.51
N LEU A 64 9.03 21.63 6.35
CA LEU A 64 9.55 21.35 7.70
C LEU A 64 10.99 20.83 7.66
N ASN A 65 11.29 19.86 6.78
CA ASN A 65 12.66 19.36 6.62
C ASN A 65 13.61 20.43 6.08
N LYS A 66 13.13 21.33 5.22
CA LYS A 66 13.96 22.41 4.68
C LYS A 66 14.34 23.39 5.80
N VAL A 67 13.39 23.75 6.65
CA VAL A 67 13.62 24.63 7.81
C VAL A 67 14.55 23.96 8.83
N ASN A 68 14.34 22.67 9.14
CA ASN A 68 15.21 21.93 10.08
C ASN A 68 16.64 21.78 9.56
N ASN A 69 16.84 21.50 8.27
CA ASN A 69 18.18 21.38 7.70
C ASN A 69 18.94 22.71 7.72
N VAL A 70 18.25 23.84 7.51
CA VAL A 70 18.84 25.19 7.66
C VAL A 70 19.22 25.45 9.13
N LYS A 71 18.40 25.02 10.09
CA LYS A 71 18.64 25.21 11.52
C LYS A 71 19.79 24.35 12.06
N ASN A 72 19.93 23.12 11.59
CA ASN A 72 20.93 22.15 12.08
C ASN A 72 22.21 22.09 11.22
N ASN A 73 22.33 22.90 10.17
CA ASN A 73 23.48 22.92 9.25
C ASN A 73 23.78 21.55 8.56
N GLU A 74 22.77 20.69 8.43
CA GLU A 74 22.90 19.38 7.77
C GLU A 74 22.61 19.49 6.26
N GLN A 75 23.66 19.41 5.43
CA GLN A 75 23.59 19.44 3.96
C GLN A 75 23.14 18.10 3.34
N SER A 76 22.06 17.48 3.84
CA SER A 76 21.49 16.30 3.17
C SER A 76 20.43 16.72 2.14
N HIS A 77 20.87 16.99 0.90
CA HIS A 77 20.01 17.54 -0.17
C HIS A 77 19.14 16.51 -0.90
N ARG A 78 19.50 15.21 -0.87
CA ARG A 78 18.84 14.17 -1.69
C ARG A 78 17.38 13.85 -1.30
N PRO A 79 17.00 13.69 -0.01
CA PRO A 79 15.61 13.36 0.33
C PRO A 79 14.63 14.53 0.10
N LEU A 80 15.10 15.78 0.18
CA LEU A 80 14.28 16.98 -0.01
C LEU A 80 13.81 17.17 -1.45
N ARG A 81 14.68 16.99 -2.45
CA ARG A 81 14.26 17.12 -3.85
C ARG A 81 13.20 16.07 -4.22
N CYS A 82 13.37 14.84 -3.73
CA CYS A 82 12.42 13.76 -3.98
C CYS A 82 11.03 14.10 -3.42
N LEU A 83 10.94 14.57 -2.16
CA LEU A 83 9.67 14.97 -1.53
C LEU A 83 8.94 16.08 -2.31
N PHE A 84 9.69 17.08 -2.80
CA PHE A 84 9.11 18.16 -3.61
C PHE A 84 8.52 17.64 -4.93
N TYR A 85 9.28 16.80 -5.66
CA TYR A 85 8.80 16.22 -6.91
C TYR A 85 7.61 15.28 -6.69
N VAL A 86 7.58 14.52 -5.59
CA VAL A 86 6.44 13.68 -5.22
C VAL A 86 5.20 14.53 -4.94
N GLY A 87 5.32 15.63 -4.20
CA GLY A 87 4.22 16.56 -3.96
C GLY A 87 3.68 17.19 -5.24
N LEU A 88 4.57 17.68 -6.10
CA LEU A 88 4.20 18.26 -7.41
C LEU A 88 3.51 17.23 -8.31
N PHE A 89 4.06 16.02 -8.37
CA PHE A 89 3.50 14.93 -9.16
C PHE A 89 2.10 14.54 -8.65
N ALA A 90 1.90 14.48 -7.33
CA ALA A 90 0.59 14.16 -6.75
C ALA A 90 -0.48 15.21 -7.12
N VAL A 91 -0.15 16.50 -7.06
CA VAL A 91 -1.09 17.57 -7.45
C VAL A 91 -1.37 17.56 -8.96
N LEU A 92 -0.34 17.40 -9.79
CA LEU A 92 -0.52 17.27 -11.24
C LEU A 92 -1.40 16.06 -11.59
N LEU A 93 -1.18 14.93 -10.91
CA LEU A 93 -2.00 13.74 -11.09
C LEU A 93 -3.45 13.98 -10.66
N ALA A 94 -3.70 14.70 -9.56
CA ALA A 94 -5.05 15.06 -9.14
C ALA A 94 -5.77 15.92 -10.19
N ILE A 95 -5.09 16.92 -10.76
CA ILE A 95 -5.64 17.76 -11.84
C ILE A 95 -5.97 16.90 -13.05
N LEU A 96 -5.06 15.99 -13.44
CA LEU A 96 -5.28 15.05 -14.54
C LEU A 96 -6.50 14.14 -14.27
N ILE A 97 -6.63 13.62 -13.06
CA ILE A 97 -7.78 12.79 -12.64
C ILE A 97 -9.09 13.57 -12.75
N LEU A 98 -9.12 14.83 -12.31
CA LEU A 98 -10.30 15.69 -12.42
C LEU A 98 -10.65 16.01 -13.88
N PHE A 99 -9.65 16.27 -14.72
CA PHE A 99 -9.85 16.58 -16.13
C PHE A 99 -10.40 15.38 -16.91
N PHE A 100 -9.86 14.18 -16.66
CA PHE A 100 -10.30 12.93 -17.31
C PHE A 100 -11.40 12.21 -16.54
N ARG A 101 -12.11 12.89 -15.64
CA ARG A 101 -13.12 12.29 -14.74
C ARG A 101 -14.14 11.42 -15.47
N LEU A 102 -14.69 11.90 -16.58
CA LEU A 102 -15.70 11.17 -17.38
C LEU A 102 -15.17 9.85 -17.93
N TYR A 103 -13.91 9.80 -18.35
CA TYR A 103 -13.26 8.58 -18.83
C TYR A 103 -12.88 7.66 -17.68
N LEU A 104 -12.30 8.21 -16.60
CA LEU A 104 -11.89 7.44 -15.42
C LEU A 104 -13.05 6.76 -14.69
N GLN A 105 -14.26 7.32 -14.77
CA GLN A 105 -15.48 6.69 -14.23
C GLN A 105 -15.72 5.30 -14.83
N MET A 106 -15.48 5.13 -16.14
CA MET A 106 -15.65 3.83 -16.81
C MET A 106 -14.60 2.80 -16.38
N TYR A 107 -13.44 3.27 -15.89
CA TYR A 107 -12.28 2.43 -15.56
C TYR A 107 -12.03 2.31 -14.04
N THR A 108 -12.95 2.74 -13.20
CA THR A 108 -12.82 2.71 -11.73
C THR A 108 -12.49 1.31 -11.19
N ILE A 109 -13.15 0.27 -11.71
CA ILE A 109 -12.91 -1.13 -11.33
C ILE A 109 -11.49 -1.58 -11.71
N GLN A 110 -11.04 -1.27 -12.93
CA GLN A 110 -9.72 -1.68 -13.41
C GLN A 110 -8.61 -0.93 -12.67
N LEU A 111 -8.81 0.35 -12.39
CA LEU A 111 -7.84 1.19 -11.68
C LEU A 111 -7.68 0.72 -10.23
N THR A 112 -8.79 0.42 -9.55
CA THR A 112 -8.75 -0.13 -8.18
C THR A 112 -8.15 -1.53 -8.15
N ALA A 113 -8.48 -2.39 -9.12
CA ALA A 113 -7.87 -3.72 -9.25
C ALA A 113 -6.35 -3.63 -9.49
N ALA A 114 -5.89 -2.72 -10.35
CA ALA A 114 -4.46 -2.49 -10.60
C ALA A 114 -3.72 -2.06 -9.32
N GLY A 115 -4.29 -1.11 -8.58
CA GLY A 115 -3.75 -0.67 -7.29
C GLY A 115 -3.67 -1.81 -6.27
N LEU A 116 -4.71 -2.65 -6.22
CA LEU A 116 -4.73 -3.79 -5.30
C LEU A 116 -3.73 -4.88 -5.70
N ILE A 117 -3.53 -5.14 -6.99
CA ILE A 117 -2.50 -6.06 -7.50
C ILE A 117 -1.11 -5.59 -7.09
N LEU A 118 -0.80 -4.30 -7.25
CA LEU A 118 0.48 -3.73 -6.79
C LEU A 118 0.65 -3.92 -5.27
N GLY A 119 -0.39 -3.65 -4.49
CA GLY A 119 -0.40 -3.85 -3.05
C GLY A 119 -0.20 -5.31 -2.63
N LEU A 120 -0.82 -6.26 -3.34
CA LEU A 120 -0.71 -7.69 -3.09
C LEU A 120 0.64 -8.27 -3.52
N ILE A 121 1.25 -7.77 -4.61
CA ILE A 121 2.62 -8.13 -5.00
C ILE A 121 3.60 -7.70 -3.91
N LEU A 122 3.47 -6.46 -3.42
CA LEU A 122 4.31 -5.98 -2.33
C LEU A 122 4.11 -6.85 -1.07
N GLN A 123 2.86 -7.14 -0.70
CA GLN A 123 2.53 -7.99 0.43
C GLN A 123 3.07 -9.42 0.29
N TRP A 124 3.05 -9.98 -0.92
CA TRP A 124 3.63 -11.27 -1.24
C TRP A 124 5.14 -11.26 -0.95
N THR A 125 5.88 -10.27 -1.43
CA THR A 125 7.33 -10.20 -1.19
C THR A 125 7.68 -10.14 0.31
N ILE A 126 6.92 -9.37 1.10
CA ILE A 126 7.14 -9.26 2.55
C ILE A 126 6.81 -10.58 3.26
N THR A 127 5.67 -11.18 2.93
CA THR A 127 5.21 -12.41 3.57
C THR A 127 6.11 -13.60 3.20
N ALA A 128 6.64 -13.62 1.96
CA ALA A 128 7.62 -14.62 1.54
C ALA A 128 8.92 -14.52 2.34
N LYS A 129 9.48 -13.32 2.50
CA LYS A 129 10.65 -13.08 3.37
C LYS A 129 10.38 -13.47 4.82
N LEU A 130 9.19 -13.14 5.34
CA LEU A 130 8.80 -13.50 6.69
C LEU A 130 8.71 -15.03 6.88
N TYR A 131 8.19 -15.75 5.88
CA TYR A 131 8.13 -17.20 5.90
C TYR A 131 9.53 -17.84 5.81
N THR A 132 10.40 -17.36 4.91
CA THR A 132 11.77 -17.90 4.81
C THR A 132 12.58 -17.66 6.08
N ALA A 133 12.41 -16.51 6.73
CA ALA A 133 13.09 -16.16 7.98
C ALA A 133 12.57 -16.95 9.19
N THR A 134 11.25 -17.14 9.31
CA THR A 134 10.64 -17.74 10.53
C THR A 134 10.28 -19.22 10.39
N LYS A 135 10.04 -19.71 9.17
CA LYS A 135 9.49 -21.04 8.84
C LYS A 135 8.25 -21.44 9.65
N LYS A 136 7.47 -20.46 10.14
CA LYS A 136 6.25 -20.70 10.93
C LYS A 136 5.04 -21.01 10.03
N ARG A 137 4.17 -21.94 10.46
CA ARG A 137 2.91 -22.27 9.77
C ARG A 137 2.03 -21.04 9.52
N ARG A 138 1.95 -20.10 10.47
CA ARG A 138 1.17 -18.86 10.32
C ARG A 138 1.68 -17.93 9.20
N ALA A 139 2.99 -17.90 8.96
CA ALA A 139 3.56 -17.13 7.86
C ALA A 139 3.29 -17.80 6.51
N LEU A 140 3.31 -19.14 6.46
CA LEU A 140 2.91 -19.91 5.29
C LEU A 140 1.44 -19.69 4.94
N THR A 141 0.53 -19.72 5.92
CA THR A 141 -0.89 -19.48 5.68
C THR A 141 -1.14 -18.07 5.12
N LEU A 142 -0.46 -17.04 5.65
CA LEU A 142 -0.55 -15.67 5.12
C LEU A 142 -0.03 -15.57 3.69
N LEU A 143 1.04 -16.31 3.36
CA LEU A 143 1.60 -16.33 2.01
C LEU A 143 0.59 -16.91 1.02
N ILE A 144 0.00 -18.05 1.37
CA ILE A 144 -1.01 -18.73 0.54
C ILE A 144 -2.24 -17.84 0.37
N THR A 145 -2.76 -17.23 1.44
CA THR A 145 -3.93 -16.33 1.33
C THR A 145 -3.63 -15.12 0.45
N THR A 146 -2.42 -14.56 0.52
CA THR A 146 -2.00 -13.44 -0.34
C THR A 146 -1.99 -13.85 -1.83
N ILE A 147 -1.49 -15.05 -2.13
CA ILE A 147 -1.46 -15.60 -3.51
C ILE A 147 -2.87 -15.84 -4.02
N ILE A 148 -3.76 -16.41 -3.19
CA ILE A 148 -5.17 -16.63 -3.54
C ILE A 148 -5.88 -15.30 -3.82
N LEU A 149 -5.69 -14.29 -2.96
CA LEU A 149 -6.23 -12.96 -3.16
C LEU A 149 -5.73 -12.34 -4.48
N LEU A 150 -4.44 -12.49 -4.78
CA LEU A 150 -3.86 -12.00 -6.04
C LEU A 150 -4.51 -12.67 -7.25
N ALA A 151 -4.68 -13.99 -7.21
CA ALA A 151 -5.34 -14.74 -8.28
C ALA A 151 -6.80 -14.31 -8.48
N MET A 152 -7.53 -14.00 -7.40
CA MET A 152 -8.92 -13.54 -7.48
C MET A 152 -9.06 -12.12 -8.06
N VAL A 153 -8.04 -11.27 -7.94
CA VAL A 153 -8.11 -9.87 -8.36
C VAL A 153 -7.70 -9.70 -9.83
N ILE A 154 -6.82 -10.55 -10.36
CA ILE A 154 -6.36 -10.50 -11.76
C ILE A 154 -7.52 -10.45 -12.78
N PRO A 155 -8.58 -11.26 -12.66
CA PRO A 155 -9.73 -11.18 -13.57
C PRO A 155 -10.38 -9.79 -13.62
N PHE A 156 -10.47 -9.08 -12.48
CA PHE A 156 -11.06 -7.74 -12.43
C PHE A 156 -10.31 -6.70 -13.26
N LEU A 157 -9.02 -6.92 -13.51
CA LEU A 157 -8.20 -6.06 -14.37
C LEU A 157 -8.42 -6.35 -15.86
N LEU A 158 -8.43 -7.63 -16.25
CA LEU A 158 -8.45 -8.05 -17.66
C LEU A 158 -9.87 -8.17 -18.21
N PHE A 159 -10.72 -8.94 -17.51
CA PHE A 159 -12.09 -9.25 -17.90
C PHE A 159 -12.94 -9.33 -16.64
N PRO A 160 -13.53 -8.20 -16.19
CA PRO A 160 -14.17 -8.16 -14.89
C PRO A 160 -15.30 -9.18 -14.81
N PRO A 161 -15.14 -10.23 -13.97
CA PRO A 161 -16.15 -11.26 -13.83
C PRO A 161 -17.40 -10.63 -13.19
N PHE A 162 -18.55 -11.29 -13.35
CA PHE A 162 -19.83 -10.85 -12.80
C PHE A 162 -20.52 -9.70 -13.55
N SER A 163 -21.80 -9.49 -13.20
CA SER A 163 -22.62 -8.38 -13.69
C SER A 163 -22.07 -7.03 -13.19
N PRO A 164 -22.32 -5.93 -13.93
CA PRO A 164 -21.83 -4.59 -13.58
C PRO A 164 -22.19 -4.13 -12.17
N GLU A 165 -23.32 -4.58 -11.63
CA GLU A 165 -23.81 -4.23 -10.29
C GLU A 165 -23.04 -4.95 -9.17
N VAL A 166 -22.60 -6.19 -9.41
CA VAL A 166 -21.95 -7.04 -8.38
C VAL A 166 -20.43 -6.81 -8.33
N ARG A 167 -19.83 -6.40 -9.45
CA ARG A 167 -18.39 -6.10 -9.56
C ARG A 167 -17.82 -5.19 -8.46
N PRO A 168 -18.39 -4.01 -8.18
CA PRO A 168 -17.84 -3.11 -7.16
C PRO A 168 -17.90 -3.73 -5.76
N MET A 169 -18.97 -4.47 -5.45
CA MET A 169 -19.13 -5.14 -4.15
C MET A 169 -18.10 -6.26 -3.97
N ALA A 170 -17.92 -7.10 -4.99
CA ALA A 170 -16.91 -8.17 -4.96
C ALA A 170 -15.49 -7.62 -4.81
N LEU A 171 -15.16 -6.54 -5.53
CA LEU A 171 -13.85 -5.90 -5.44
C LEU A 171 -13.65 -5.19 -4.08
N ALA A 172 -14.69 -4.59 -3.51
CA ALA A 172 -14.63 -4.03 -2.16
C ALA A 172 -14.35 -5.10 -1.10
N ILE A 173 -14.96 -6.29 -1.20
CA ILE A 173 -14.67 -7.42 -0.31
C ILE A 173 -13.20 -7.85 -0.44
N LEU A 174 -12.66 -7.89 -1.67
CA LEU A 174 -11.24 -8.18 -1.90
C LEU A 174 -10.34 -7.09 -1.29
N CYS A 175 -10.72 -5.81 -1.38
CA CYS A 175 -10.03 -4.70 -0.69
C CYS A 175 -9.98 -4.91 0.83
N PHE A 176 -11.11 -5.18 1.48
CA PHE A 176 -11.14 -5.40 2.93
C PHE A 176 -10.37 -6.66 3.33
N SER A 177 -10.43 -7.71 2.52
CA SER A 177 -9.66 -8.95 2.74
C SER A 177 -8.15 -8.69 2.65
N TYR A 178 -7.70 -7.89 1.66
CA TYR A 178 -6.31 -7.45 1.56
C TYR A 178 -5.86 -6.71 2.83
N VAL A 179 -6.67 -5.75 3.32
CA VAL A 179 -6.38 -4.99 4.54
C VAL A 179 -6.22 -5.92 5.74
N ALA A 180 -7.12 -6.89 5.90
CA ALA A 180 -7.05 -7.86 6.99
C ALA A 180 -5.75 -8.68 6.94
N VAL A 181 -5.33 -9.12 5.75
CA VAL A 181 -4.07 -9.85 5.56
C VAL A 181 -2.86 -8.99 5.90
N VAL A 182 -2.84 -7.73 5.49
CA VAL A 182 -1.74 -6.81 5.82
C VAL A 182 -1.66 -6.57 7.33
N MET A 183 -2.79 -6.33 8.00
CA MET A 183 -2.84 -6.12 9.45
C MET A 183 -2.39 -7.36 10.23
N LEU A 184 -2.81 -8.56 9.80
CA LEU A 184 -2.35 -9.82 10.40
C LEU A 184 -0.84 -10.03 10.20
N CYS A 185 -0.31 -9.68 9.03
CA CYS A 185 1.13 -9.75 8.76
C CYS A 185 1.91 -8.77 9.65
N PHE A 186 1.44 -7.54 9.79
CA PHE A 186 2.03 -6.54 10.69
C PHE A 186 2.04 -7.03 12.15
N TRP A 187 0.93 -7.58 12.62
CA TRP A 187 0.84 -8.17 13.96
C TRP A 187 1.80 -9.35 14.15
N LEU A 188 1.97 -10.18 13.12
CA LEU A 188 2.91 -11.31 13.19
C LEU A 188 4.37 -10.84 13.22
N ILE A 189 4.72 -9.80 12.47
CA ILE A 189 6.08 -9.24 12.48
C ILE A 189 6.40 -8.58 13.83
N THR A 190 5.47 -7.82 14.39
CA THR A 190 5.64 -7.17 15.71
C THR A 190 5.76 -8.19 16.83
N THR A 191 4.97 -9.27 16.82
CA THR A 191 5.09 -10.35 17.81
C THR A 191 6.40 -11.13 17.68
N VAL A 192 6.88 -11.40 16.45
CA VAL A 192 8.18 -12.04 16.23
C VAL A 192 9.33 -11.16 16.71
N THR A 193 9.32 -9.87 16.37
CA THR A 193 10.37 -8.93 16.80
C THR A 193 10.39 -8.76 18.31
N HIS A 194 9.25 -8.62 18.97
CA HIS A 194 9.19 -8.58 20.44
C HIS A 194 9.72 -9.84 21.12
N ALA A 195 9.46 -11.02 20.55
CA ALA A 195 9.97 -12.29 21.07
C ALA A 195 11.49 -12.45 20.89
N PHE A 196 12.12 -11.70 19.97
CA PHE A 196 13.56 -11.72 19.72
C PHE A 196 14.35 -10.76 20.62
N PHE A 197 13.72 -9.70 21.11
CA PHE A 197 14.35 -8.70 22.00
C PHE A 197 14.19 -9.02 23.50
N ARG A 198 13.61 -10.17 23.83
CA ARG A 198 13.44 -10.68 25.19
C ARG A 198 14.37 -11.85 25.41
#